data_AF-A0A7U1GHY3-F1
#
_entry.id   AF-A0A7U1GHY3-F1
#
_cell.length_a   1.000
_cell.length_b   1.000
_cell.length_c   1.000
_cell.angle_alpha   90.00
_cell.angle_beta   90.00
_cell.angle_gamma   90.00
#
_symmetry.space_group_name_H-M   'P 1'
#
loop_
_entity.id
_entity.type
_entity.pdbx_description
1 polymer ?
#
loop_
_entity_poly.entity_id
_entity_poly.type
_entity_poly.pdbx_seq_one_letter_code
_entity_poly.pdbx_strand_id
1 'polypeptide(L)'
;MTKKPYKVMALSALMAVFAAGNIMPTHTYAAESTVKQAPVHAVAKAYNDYEEYSLGPEGLKDAMERTGSNALVMDLYALTIIKQGNVNFGNVSTVDAALKGKVIQHQDTARGNAKQWLDVLKP
;
A
#
# COMPACT_ATOMS: atom_id res chain seq x y z
N MET A 1 40.08 -6.10 0.94
CA MET A 1 38.82 -6.40 1.65
C MET A 1 37.69 -6.51 0.64
N THR A 2 37.18 -7.71 0.40
CA THR A 2 36.01 -7.94 -0.47
C THR A 2 34.76 -7.38 0.20
N LYS A 3 34.16 -6.33 -0.37
CA LYS A 3 32.91 -5.74 0.13
C LYS A 3 31.78 -6.73 -0.12
N LYS A 4 31.32 -7.43 0.92
CA LYS A 4 30.14 -8.30 0.82
C LYS A 4 28.92 -7.44 0.45
N PRO A 5 28.12 -7.82 -0.56
CA PRO A 5 27.01 -7.00 -1.05
C PRO A 5 25.78 -7.16 -0.13
N TYR A 6 25.89 -6.69 1.11
CA TYR A 6 24.83 -6.78 2.14
C TYR A 6 23.49 -6.21 1.66
N LYS A 7 23.51 -5.14 0.85
CA LYS A 7 22.30 -4.53 0.28
C LYS A 7 21.57 -5.45 -0.70
N VAL A 8 22.32 -6.23 -1.48
CA VAL A 8 21.75 -7.20 -2.44
C VAL A 8 21.19 -8.40 -1.69
N MET A 9 21.89 -8.84 -0.64
CA MET A 9 21.47 -9.98 0.19
C MET A 9 20.20 -9.70 1.02
N ALA A 10 20.06 -8.49 1.55
CA ALA A 10 18.85 -8.09 2.27
C ALA A 10 17.63 -7.96 1.33
N LEU A 11 17.85 -7.41 0.13
CA LEU A 11 16.80 -7.27 -0.88
C LEU A 11 16.33 -8.64 -1.40
N SER A 12 17.25 -9.58 -1.65
CA SER A 12 16.90 -10.93 -2.09
C SER A 12 16.22 -11.75 -1.00
N ALA A 13 16.60 -11.58 0.28
CA ALA A 13 15.92 -12.21 1.40
C ALA A 13 14.46 -11.73 1.52
N LEU A 14 14.20 -10.42 1.40
CA LEU A 14 12.83 -9.87 1.41
C LEU A 14 12.00 -10.41 0.24
N MET A 15 12.56 -10.43 -0.98
CA MET A 15 11.86 -10.95 -2.16
C MET A 15 11.51 -12.44 -2.05
N ALA A 16 12.39 -13.25 -1.44
CA ALA A 16 12.15 -14.68 -1.22
C ALA A 16 11.03 -14.95 -0.21
N VAL A 17 10.92 -14.13 0.85
CA VAL A 17 9.83 -14.22 1.84
C VAL A 17 8.47 -13.93 1.18
N PHE A 18 8.40 -12.95 0.27
CA PHE A 18 7.16 -12.67 -0.46
C PHE A 18 6.79 -13.76 -1.46
N ALA A 19 7.75 -14.38 -2.14
CA ALA A 19 7.48 -15.45 -3.11
C ALA A 19 6.96 -16.73 -2.44
N ALA A 20 7.46 -17.07 -1.25
CA ALA A 20 6.98 -18.23 -0.48
C ALA A 20 5.60 -18.00 0.17
N GLY A 21 5.22 -16.75 0.43
CA GLY A 21 3.94 -16.40 1.07
C GLY A 21 2.73 -16.29 0.13
N ASN A 22 2.93 -16.28 -1.20
CA ASN A 22 1.86 -16.04 -2.18
C ASN A 22 1.45 -17.28 -3.00
N ILE A 23 1.62 -18.49 -2.45
CA ILE A 23 0.94 -19.68 -2.97
C ILE A 23 -0.37 -19.87 -2.19
N MET A 24 -1.31 -18.93 -2.36
CA MET A 24 -2.70 -19.15 -1.96
C MET A 24 -3.46 -19.75 -3.14
N PRO A 25 -4.14 -20.90 -3.00
CA PRO A 25 -4.91 -21.44 -4.10
C PRO A 25 -6.10 -20.52 -4.39
N THR A 26 -6.36 -20.27 -5.67
CA THR A 26 -7.49 -19.49 -6.17
C THR A 26 -8.78 -20.30 -6.05
N HIS A 27 -9.32 -20.40 -4.84
CA HIS A 27 -10.68 -20.87 -4.62
C HIS A 27 -11.65 -19.71 -4.87
N THR A 28 -12.46 -19.81 -5.92
CA THR A 28 -13.58 -18.90 -6.15
C THR A 28 -14.71 -19.24 -5.16
N TYR A 29 -14.82 -18.49 -4.07
CA TYR A 29 -16.00 -18.55 -3.20
C TYR A 29 -17.00 -17.49 -3.65
N ALA A 30 -17.91 -17.90 -4.53
CA ALA A 30 -19.22 -17.27 -4.68
C ALA A 30 -20.15 -17.85 -3.60
N ALA A 31 -20.00 -17.36 -2.38
CA ALA A 31 -20.95 -17.59 -1.30
C ALA A 31 -21.15 -16.26 -0.59
N GLU A 32 -22.39 -15.80 -0.50
CA GLU A 32 -22.76 -14.64 0.32
C GLU A 32 -22.14 -14.81 1.70
N SER A 33 -21.17 -13.96 1.99
CA SER A 33 -20.52 -13.95 3.29
C SER A 33 -21.54 -13.45 4.31
N THR A 34 -22.12 -14.37 5.08
CA THR A 34 -22.76 -14.10 6.37
C THR A 34 -21.73 -13.78 7.46
N VAL A 35 -20.56 -13.27 7.05
CA VAL A 35 -19.59 -12.64 7.94
C VAL A 35 -20.23 -11.33 8.36
N LYS A 36 -20.67 -11.26 9.62
CA LYS A 36 -21.02 -10.00 10.28
C LYS A 36 -19.96 -8.99 9.89
N GLN A 37 -20.36 -7.99 9.10
CA GLN A 37 -19.52 -6.85 8.80
C GLN A 37 -18.91 -6.40 10.11
N ALA A 38 -17.58 -6.48 10.22
CA ALA A 38 -16.89 -5.81 11.30
C ALA A 38 -17.41 -4.38 11.28
N PRO A 39 -18.10 -3.92 12.33
CA PRO A 39 -18.81 -2.67 12.26
C PRO A 39 -17.77 -1.60 11.91
N VAL A 40 -18.06 -0.78 10.91
CA VAL A 40 -17.28 0.40 10.51
C VAL A 40 -16.99 1.33 11.71
N HIS A 41 -17.70 1.11 12.81
CA HIS A 41 -17.50 1.67 14.15
C HIS A 41 -16.19 1.24 14.85
N ALA A 42 -15.47 0.22 14.39
CA ALA A 42 -14.13 -0.09 14.90
C ALA A 42 -13.12 1.00 14.53
N VAL A 43 -13.33 1.71 13.43
CA VAL A 43 -12.55 2.90 13.06
C VAL A 43 -13.04 4.13 13.83
N ALA A 44 -14.35 4.22 14.11
CA ALA A 44 -14.93 5.33 14.90
C ALA A 44 -14.59 5.26 16.41
N LYS A 45 -14.33 4.07 16.96
CA LYS A 45 -13.85 3.90 18.33
C LYS A 45 -12.37 4.26 18.53
N ALA A 46 -11.60 4.45 17.46
CA ALA A 46 -10.24 4.97 17.56
C ALA A 46 -10.20 6.50 17.78
N TYR A 47 -11.35 7.19 17.70
CA TYR A 47 -11.43 8.64 17.76
C TYR A 47 -12.12 9.20 19.01
N ASN A 48 -12.50 8.38 20.00
CA ASN A 48 -13.15 8.87 21.23
C ASN A 48 -12.39 8.58 22.53
N ASP A 49 -11.31 7.79 22.49
CA ASP A 49 -10.31 7.76 23.56
C ASP A 49 -9.13 8.63 23.11
N TYR A 50 -9.30 9.95 23.17
CA TYR A 50 -8.14 10.84 23.33
C TYR A 50 -7.67 10.73 24.78
N GLU A 51 -7.27 9.53 25.20
CA GLU A 51 -6.31 9.41 26.28
C GLU A 51 -5.01 9.99 25.72
N GLU A 52 -4.84 11.28 26.01
CA GLU A 52 -3.59 12.02 25.94
C GLU A 52 -2.81 11.81 24.63
N TYR A 53 -3.12 12.63 23.62
CA TYR A 53 -2.01 13.20 22.86
C TYR A 53 -1.26 14.16 23.79
N SER A 54 -0.59 13.60 24.80
CA SER A 54 0.29 14.33 25.68
C SER A 54 1.47 14.71 24.79
N LEU A 55 1.45 15.93 24.25
CA LEU A 55 2.59 16.50 23.53
C LEU A 55 3.80 16.75 24.47
N GLY A 56 3.85 16.07 25.62
CA GLY A 56 5.06 15.86 26.37
C GLY A 56 6.08 15.02 25.57
N PRO A 57 7.33 14.95 26.05
CA PRO A 57 8.44 14.40 25.27
C PRO A 57 8.22 12.97 24.73
N GLU A 58 7.61 12.08 25.52
CA GLU A 58 7.37 10.69 25.10
C GLU A 58 6.24 10.58 24.06
N GLY A 59 5.14 11.31 24.22
CA GLY A 59 4.05 11.29 23.24
C GLY A 59 4.48 11.91 21.89
N LEU A 60 5.33 12.94 21.92
CA LEU A 60 5.94 13.49 20.72
C LEU A 60 6.88 12.48 20.04
N LYS A 61 7.71 11.77 20.81
CA LYS A 61 8.60 10.73 20.29
C LYS A 61 7.82 9.60 19.61
N ASP A 62 6.78 9.07 20.25
CA ASP A 62 5.94 8.01 19.70
C ASP A 62 5.23 8.48 18.41
N ALA A 63 4.73 9.72 18.39
CA ALA A 63 4.13 10.32 17.21
C ALA A 63 5.14 10.42 16.04
N MET A 64 6.38 10.83 16.32
CA MET A 64 7.44 10.90 15.32
C MET A 64 7.83 9.52 14.78
N GLU A 65 8.00 8.52 15.65
CA GLU A 65 8.33 7.14 15.25
C GLU A 65 7.23 6.54 14.37
N ARG A 66 5.96 6.69 14.76
CA ARG A 66 4.81 6.25 13.96
C ARG A 66 4.71 6.98 12.63
N THR A 67 4.90 8.30 12.63
CA THR A 67 4.84 9.12 11.40
C THR A 67 5.94 8.71 10.42
N GLY A 68 7.18 8.59 10.88
CA GLY A 68 8.30 8.15 10.05
C GLY A 68 8.10 6.75 9.48
N SER A 69 7.61 5.81 10.30
CA SER A 69 7.34 4.43 9.86
C SER A 69 6.24 4.37 8.80
N ASN A 70 5.16 5.13 8.97
CA ASN A 70 4.08 5.21 7.99
C ASN A 70 4.51 5.91 6.70
N ALA A 71 5.34 6.96 6.80
CA ALA A 71 5.89 7.65 5.63
C ALA A 71 6.75 6.70 4.76
N LEU A 72 7.52 5.81 5.38
CA LEU A 72 8.29 4.79 4.65
C LEU A 72 7.38 3.81 3.90
N VAL A 73 6.30 3.36 4.53
CA VAL A 73 5.29 2.51 3.87
C VAL A 73 4.66 3.24 2.68
N MET A 74 4.30 4.51 2.86
CA MET A 74 3.74 5.35 1.81
C MET A 74 4.71 5.56 0.64
N ASP A 75 6.01 5.75 0.91
CA ASP A 75 7.06 5.81 -0.11
C ASP A 75 7.10 4.56 -0.97
N LEU A 76 7.08 3.39 -0.31
CA LEU A 76 7.14 2.11 -0.99
C LEU A 76 5.93 1.93 -1.93
N TYR A 77 4.72 2.24 -1.46
CA TYR A 77 3.51 2.17 -2.28
C TYR A 77 3.53 3.18 -3.43
N ALA A 78 3.91 4.43 -3.17
CA ALA A 78 3.97 5.48 -4.18
C ALA A 78 4.96 5.11 -5.29
N LEU A 79 6.17 4.64 -4.93
CA LEU A 79 7.16 4.19 -5.89
C LEU A 79 6.68 2.95 -6.66
N THR A 80 6.01 2.01 -6.01
CA THR A 80 5.46 0.82 -6.68
C THR A 80 4.42 1.21 -7.73
N ILE A 81 3.49 2.11 -7.40
CA ILE A 81 2.47 2.62 -8.34
C ILE A 81 3.11 3.34 -9.53
N ILE A 82 4.13 4.16 -9.28
CA ILE A 82 4.86 4.90 -10.33
C ILE A 82 5.63 3.95 -11.25
N LYS A 83 6.24 2.90 -10.70
CA LYS A 83 7.04 1.93 -11.46
C LYS A 83 6.22 0.84 -12.15
N GLN A 84 4.95 0.67 -11.78
CA GLN A 84 4.06 -0.27 -12.44
C GLN A 84 3.89 0.09 -13.92
N GLY A 85 4.01 -0.92 -14.79
CA GLY A 85 3.80 -0.75 -16.23
C GLY A 85 2.39 -0.28 -16.58
N ASN A 86 2.24 0.37 -17.73
CA ASN A 86 0.93 0.81 -18.21
C ASN A 86 0.01 -0.39 -18.44
N VAL A 87 -1.24 -0.28 -17.98
CA VAL A 87 -2.25 -1.30 -18.30
C VAL A 87 -2.46 -1.32 -19.81
N ASN A 88 -2.45 -2.52 -20.40
CA ASN A 88 -2.64 -2.72 -21.82
C ASN A 88 -3.74 -3.76 -22.06
N PHE A 89 -4.77 -3.37 -22.80
CA PHE A 89 -5.92 -4.20 -23.13
C PHE A 89 -5.97 -4.62 -24.62
N GLY A 90 -4.89 -4.45 -25.37
CA GLY A 90 -4.87 -4.66 -26.82
C GLY A 90 -5.38 -6.04 -27.27
N ASN A 91 -5.11 -7.08 -26.48
CA ASN A 91 -5.52 -8.46 -26.77
C ASN A 91 -6.72 -8.94 -25.92
N VAL A 92 -7.37 -8.05 -25.17
CA VAL A 92 -8.48 -8.40 -24.28
C VAL A 92 -9.80 -7.99 -24.94
N SER A 93 -10.52 -8.92 -25.55
CA SER A 93 -11.80 -8.65 -26.24
C SER A 93 -13.02 -8.75 -25.33
N THR A 94 -12.90 -9.36 -24.15
CA THR A 94 -14.01 -9.62 -23.22
C THR A 94 -14.41 -8.42 -22.37
N VAL A 95 -13.60 -7.37 -22.36
CA VAL A 95 -13.82 -6.15 -21.57
C VAL A 95 -14.30 -5.04 -22.50
N ASP A 96 -15.36 -4.33 -22.11
CA ASP A 96 -15.90 -3.23 -22.90
C ASP A 96 -14.95 -2.02 -22.93
N ALA A 97 -15.10 -1.17 -23.96
CA ALA A 97 -14.21 -0.03 -24.17
C ALA A 97 -14.27 1.02 -23.04
N ALA A 98 -15.44 1.21 -22.42
CA ALA A 98 -15.60 2.21 -21.36
C ALA A 98 -14.87 1.76 -20.09
N LEU A 99 -14.96 0.48 -19.72
CA LEU A 99 -14.24 -0.07 -18.58
C LEU A 99 -12.71 -0.01 -18.81
N LYS A 100 -12.24 -0.35 -20.01
CA LYS A 100 -10.81 -0.20 -20.36
C LYS A 100 -10.32 1.24 -20.14
N GLY A 101 -11.10 2.21 -20.63
CA GLY A 101 -10.80 3.63 -20.45
C GLY A 101 -10.73 4.04 -18.97
N LYS A 102 -11.69 3.61 -18.15
CA LYS A 102 -11.70 3.88 -16.71
C LYS A 102 -10.49 3.32 -15.99
N VAL A 103 -10.07 2.09 -16.31
CA VAL A 103 -8.90 1.48 -15.66
C VAL A 103 -7.63 2.26 -15.97
N ILE A 104 -7.43 2.67 -17.24
CA ILE A 104 -6.29 3.50 -17.64
C ILE A 104 -6.32 4.84 -16.89
N GLN A 105 -7.47 5.52 -16.87
CA GLN A 105 -7.63 6.79 -16.16
C GLN A 105 -7.35 6.67 -14.65
N HIS A 106 -7.83 5.60 -14.01
CA HIS A 106 -7.58 5.37 -12.59
C HIS A 106 -6.11 5.05 -12.31
N GLN A 107 -5.42 4.34 -13.21
CA GLN A 107 -3.97 4.14 -13.10
C GLN A 107 -3.23 5.48 -13.14
N ASP A 108 -3.57 6.38 -14.06
CA ASP A 108 -2.93 7.68 -14.18
C ASP A 108 -3.25 8.59 -12.98
N THR A 109 -4.49 8.54 -12.48
CA THR A 109 -4.89 9.24 -11.25
C THR A 109 -4.09 8.74 -10.04
N ALA A 110 -3.94 7.42 -9.89
CA ALA A 110 -3.17 6.83 -8.81
C ALA A 110 -1.69 7.26 -8.86
N ARG A 111 -1.10 7.34 -10.06
CA ARG A 111 0.26 7.88 -10.25
C ARG A 111 0.35 9.37 -9.92
N GLY A 112 -0.65 10.16 -10.28
CA GLY A 112 -0.75 11.56 -9.89
C GLY A 112 -0.72 11.74 -8.38
N ASN A 113 -1.54 10.97 -7.66
CA ASN A 113 -1.58 10.98 -6.20
C ASN A 113 -0.26 10.50 -5.56
N ALA A 114 0.37 9.47 -6.14
CA ALA A 114 1.67 8.99 -5.69
C ALA A 114 2.77 10.05 -5.84
N LYS A 115 2.78 10.79 -6.94
CA LYS A 115 3.70 11.93 -7.13
C LYS A 115 3.40 13.06 -6.16
N GLN A 116 2.12 13.39 -5.95
CA GLN A 116 1.72 14.40 -4.97
C GLN A 116 2.20 14.05 -3.55
N TRP A 117 2.15 12.78 -3.16
CA TRP A 117 2.79 12.32 -1.93
C TRP A 117 4.29 12.61 -1.91
N LEU A 118 5.03 12.10 -2.89
CA LEU A 118 6.50 12.17 -2.91
C LEU A 118 7.06 13.59 -3.06
N ASP A 119 6.39 14.43 -3.84
CA ASP A 119 6.92 15.72 -4.28
C ASP A 119 6.37 16.90 -3.46
N VAL A 120 5.22 16.73 -2.78
CA VAL A 120 4.51 17.84 -2.11
C VAL A 120 4.12 17.56 -0.66
N LEU A 121 3.53 16.41 -0.35
CA LEU A 121 3.01 16.14 1.01
C LEU A 121 4.06 15.59 1.97
N LYS A 122 4.94 14.72 1.46
CA LYS A 122 6.03 14.13 2.22
C LYS A 122 7.14 15.08 2.71
N PRO A 123 7.68 16.01 1.87
CA PRO A 123 9.01 16.58 2.06
C PRO A 123 9.32 17.05 3.48
#